data_AF-A0A0B2UI06-F1
#
_entry.id   AF-A0A0B2UI06-F1
#
_cell.length_a   1.000
_cell.length_b   1.000
_cell.length_c   1.000
_cell.angle_alpha   90.00
_cell.angle_beta   90.00
_cell.angle_gamma   90.00
#
_symmetry.space_group_name_H-M   'P 1'
#
loop_
_entity.id
_entity.type
_entity.pdbx_description
1 polymer ?
#
loop_
_entity_poly.entity_id
_entity_poly.type
_entity_poly.pdbx_seq_one_letter_code
_entity_poly.pdbx_strand_id
1 'polypeptide(L)'
;MEHWVMNFLSINQNHVDVSDYEKFFVHFRRYLNENPCVHKKVARILVKSLRVFKNKALLSISYRLLCDIDAKISIRSAVMQRHFRSKTLRSHMLMLILKLNVREFDGKLKKLLYDPWYECRTFFELMKARKEWVIKLLECKSKELARKQMVTMIHTGIFHNLDYFITYIGDADRSLSFLGFEVFSLFISEFCESKRIQGDTGRDKDVILYESEMFEVRCNHKGVWIQPRRLIKLGCSINFVIHFIEFMAEKKEMHEWIARRDVDAVESVVRKYAEFEGCLRLPDNVWTVQPRRCSTRRICDEQNEDVCFEYLFDGKSHKEAMDCIEI
;
A
#
# COMPACT_ATOMS: atom_id res chain seq x y z
N MET A 1 10.15 -13.61 30.45
CA MET A 1 10.00 -12.37 29.64
C MET A 1 10.07 -11.07 30.43
N GLU A 2 9.34 -10.91 31.54
CA GLU A 2 9.31 -9.65 32.29
C GLU A 2 10.72 -9.12 32.64
N HIS A 3 11.61 -9.99 33.14
CA HIS A 3 13.00 -9.64 33.43
C HIS A 3 13.70 -8.97 32.24
N TRP A 4 13.62 -9.57 31.05
CA TRP A 4 14.25 -9.04 29.83
C TRP A 4 13.64 -7.71 29.38
N VAL A 5 12.31 -7.58 29.48
CA VAL A 5 11.58 -6.34 29.17
C VAL A 5 12.01 -5.20 30.07
N MET A 6 12.12 -5.46 31.37
CA MET A 6 12.52 -4.44 32.34
C MET A 6 13.99 -4.04 32.20
N ASN A 7 14.82 -4.93 31.68
CA ASN A 7 16.22 -4.71 31.38
C ASN A 7 16.50 -4.27 29.94
N PHE A 8 15.48 -3.95 29.14
CA PHE A 8 15.65 -3.63 27.71
C PHE A 8 16.77 -2.61 27.42
N LEU A 9 16.95 -1.60 28.27
CA LEU A 9 18.00 -0.59 28.11
C LEU A 9 19.43 -1.12 28.25
N SER A 10 19.60 -2.30 28.84
CA SER A 10 20.88 -2.98 29.07
C SER A 10 21.29 -3.88 27.91
N ILE A 11 20.45 -4.01 26.87
CA ILE A 11 20.77 -4.82 25.70
C ILE A 11 22.07 -4.35 25.05
N ASN A 12 22.95 -5.28 24.69
CA ASN A 12 24.17 -4.97 23.96
C ASN A 12 23.78 -4.40 22.60
N GLN A 13 24.23 -3.18 22.29
CA GLN A 13 23.90 -2.50 21.04
C GLN A 13 24.80 -2.88 19.87
N ASN A 14 25.88 -3.61 20.14
CA ASN A 14 26.86 -4.09 19.18
C ASN A 14 26.73 -5.62 18.96
N HIS A 15 25.56 -6.20 19.23
CA HIS A 15 25.31 -7.61 18.96
C HIS A 15 25.51 -7.92 17.47
N VAL A 16 26.20 -9.02 17.19
CA VAL A 16 26.67 -9.39 15.84
C VAL A 16 25.49 -9.74 14.92
N ASP A 17 24.48 -10.43 15.45
CA ASP A 17 23.32 -10.89 14.69
C ASP A 17 22.09 -10.01 14.95
N VAL A 18 21.79 -9.10 14.01
CA VAL A 18 20.63 -8.20 14.11
C VAL A 18 19.30 -8.96 14.13
N SER A 19 19.25 -10.19 13.59
CA SER A 19 18.02 -11.00 13.56
C SER A 19 17.55 -11.38 14.97
N ASP A 20 18.48 -11.48 15.94
CA ASP A 20 18.14 -11.79 17.31
C ASP A 20 17.37 -10.66 18.00
N TYR A 21 17.61 -9.40 17.62
CA TYR A 21 16.77 -8.29 18.08
C TYR A 21 15.33 -8.43 17.57
N GLU A 22 15.14 -8.92 16.34
CA GLU A 22 13.81 -9.14 15.79
C GLU A 22 13.09 -10.31 16.47
N LYS A 23 13.81 -11.40 16.80
CA LYS A 23 13.27 -12.47 17.67
C LYS A 23 12.84 -11.90 19.02
N PHE A 24 13.70 -11.10 19.66
CA PHE A 24 13.36 -10.41 20.91
C PHE A 24 12.11 -9.53 20.78
N PHE A 25 11.99 -8.78 19.68
CA PHE A 25 10.81 -7.97 19.40
C PHE A 25 9.52 -8.80 19.35
N VAL A 26 9.52 -9.97 18.69
CA VAL A 26 8.34 -10.83 18.60
C VAL A 26 7.87 -11.27 19.98
N HIS A 27 8.78 -11.76 20.83
CA HIS A 27 8.44 -12.20 22.19
C HIS A 27 8.06 -11.03 23.11
N PHE A 28 8.72 -9.88 22.98
CA PHE A 28 8.37 -8.68 23.74
C PHE A 28 6.96 -8.18 23.35
N ARG A 29 6.65 -8.14 22.05
CA ARG A 29 5.33 -7.77 21.57
C ARG A 29 4.24 -8.70 22.10
N ARG A 30 4.45 -10.02 22.05
CA ARG A 30 3.54 -11.01 22.63
C ARG A 30 3.30 -10.76 24.12
N TYR A 31 4.39 -10.57 24.87
CA TYR A 31 4.32 -10.25 26.30
C TYR A 31 3.50 -8.99 26.59
N LEU A 32 3.64 -7.92 25.79
CA LEU A 32 2.84 -6.70 25.95
C LEU A 32 1.34 -6.96 25.74
N ASN A 33 1.00 -7.69 24.69
CA ASN A 33 -0.41 -8.03 24.39
C ASN A 33 -1.07 -8.83 25.51
N GLU A 34 -0.32 -9.74 26.14
CA GLU A 34 -0.79 -10.58 27.25
C GLU A 34 -0.82 -9.83 28.59
N ASN A 35 -0.07 -8.74 28.74
CA ASN A 35 0.11 -8.05 30.02
C ASN A 35 -0.16 -6.52 29.94
N PRO A 36 -1.40 -6.07 29.67
CA PRO A 36 -1.72 -4.64 29.56
C PRO A 36 -1.38 -3.83 30.83
N CYS A 37 -1.41 -4.46 32.01
CA CYS A 37 -1.11 -3.80 33.28
C CYS A 37 0.31 -3.21 33.35
N VAL A 38 1.27 -3.75 32.58
CA VAL A 38 2.67 -3.28 32.58
C VAL A 38 2.93 -2.13 31.61
N HIS A 39 1.98 -1.81 30.72
CA HIS A 39 2.12 -0.85 29.63
C HIS A 39 2.70 0.49 30.07
N LYS A 40 2.20 1.05 31.19
CA LYS A 40 2.67 2.34 31.72
C LYS A 40 4.16 2.30 32.13
N LYS A 41 4.62 1.19 32.71
CA LYS A 41 6.02 1.00 33.13
C LYS A 41 6.90 0.81 31.90
N VAL A 42 6.49 -0.06 30.97
CA VAL A 42 7.24 -0.32 29.74
C VAL A 42 7.32 0.91 28.84
N ALA A 43 6.26 1.71 28.74
CA ALA A 43 6.26 2.96 27.99
C ALA A 43 7.42 3.88 28.39
N ARG A 44 7.71 3.99 29.70
CA ARG A 44 8.83 4.80 30.21
C ARG A 44 10.18 4.25 29.76
N ILE A 45 10.33 2.93 29.77
CA ILE A 45 11.56 2.24 29.32
C ILE A 45 11.78 2.50 27.83
N LEU A 46 10.74 2.29 27.00
CA LEU A 46 10.82 2.51 25.55
C LEU A 46 11.01 4.00 25.19
N VAL A 47 10.39 4.94 25.91
CA VAL A 47 10.66 6.37 25.68
C VAL A 47 12.09 6.73 26.06
N LYS A 48 12.64 6.12 27.12
CA LYS A 48 14.05 6.31 27.51
C LYS A 48 15.00 5.68 26.49
N SER A 49 14.66 4.53 25.92
CA SER A 49 15.50 3.84 24.93
C SER A 49 15.71 4.68 23.68
N LEU A 50 14.71 5.46 23.25
CA LEU A 50 14.84 6.42 22.15
C LEU A 50 15.91 7.50 22.38
N ARG A 51 16.36 7.72 23.62
CA ARG A 51 17.45 8.66 23.91
C ARG A 51 18.80 7.96 24.05
N VAL A 52 18.79 6.74 24.60
CA VAL A 52 19.98 5.97 24.98
C VAL A 52 20.55 5.20 23.79
N PHE A 53 19.68 4.59 22.98
CA PHE A 53 20.14 3.75 21.88
C PHE A 53 20.68 4.55 20.72
N LYS A 54 21.79 4.05 20.16
CA LYS A 54 22.40 4.49 18.91
C LYS A 54 22.13 3.48 17.79
N ASN A 55 21.94 2.20 18.13
CA ASN A 55 21.62 1.14 17.18
C ASN A 55 20.23 1.37 16.55
N LYS A 56 20.16 1.39 15.21
CA LYS A 56 18.92 1.66 14.46
C LYS A 56 17.88 0.55 14.59
N ALA A 57 18.29 -0.71 14.72
CA ALA A 57 17.36 -1.84 14.90
C ALA A 57 16.64 -1.73 16.26
N LEU A 58 17.38 -1.48 17.33
CA LEU A 58 16.80 -1.28 18.66
C LEU A 58 15.91 -0.04 18.75
N LEU A 59 16.29 1.04 18.06
CA LEU A 59 15.43 2.22 17.91
C LEU A 59 14.14 1.90 17.12
N SER A 60 14.23 1.13 16.05
CA SER A 60 13.08 0.66 15.27
C SER A 60 12.11 -0.16 16.14
N ILE A 61 12.65 -1.14 16.88
CA ILE A 61 11.92 -1.97 17.85
C ILE A 61 11.22 -1.09 18.89
N SER A 62 11.91 -0.10 19.44
CA SER A 62 11.34 0.83 20.41
C SER A 62 10.12 1.58 19.84
N TYR A 63 10.20 2.08 18.60
CA TYR A 63 9.06 2.74 17.95
C TYR A 63 7.90 1.79 17.65
N ARG A 64 8.20 0.56 17.18
CA ARG A 64 7.18 -0.46 16.88
C ARG A 64 6.44 -0.88 18.14
N LEU A 65 7.14 -1.20 19.23
CA LEU A 65 6.54 -1.58 20.51
C LEU A 65 5.73 -0.43 21.13
N LEU A 66 6.17 0.83 21.00
CA LEU A 66 5.38 1.99 21.43
C LEU A 66 4.03 2.09 20.68
N CYS A 67 3.92 1.55 19.47
CA CYS A 67 2.64 1.49 18.75
C CYS A 67 1.67 0.48 19.38
N ASP A 68 2.17 -0.59 20.01
CA ASP A 68 1.34 -1.62 20.65
C ASP A 68 0.94 -1.24 22.10
N ILE A 69 1.63 -0.28 22.73
CA ILE A 69 1.33 0.14 24.10
C ILE A 69 0.08 1.01 24.21
N ASP A 70 -0.91 0.56 24.97
CA ASP A 70 -2.05 1.37 25.38
C ASP A 70 -1.73 2.19 26.65
N ALA A 71 -0.92 3.24 26.49
CA ALA A 71 -0.62 4.21 27.53
C ALA A 71 -0.32 5.58 26.94
N LYS A 72 -0.47 6.63 27.75
CA LYS A 72 -0.08 7.99 27.37
C LYS A 72 1.43 8.06 27.17
N ILE A 73 1.85 8.22 25.91
CA ILE A 73 3.26 8.34 25.51
C ILE A 73 3.57 9.82 25.26
N SER A 74 4.68 10.29 25.81
CA SER A 74 5.23 11.62 25.53
C SER A 74 6.70 11.50 25.17
N ILE A 75 7.04 11.87 23.94
CA ILE A 75 8.41 11.85 23.42
C ILE A 75 8.81 13.30 23.12
N ARG A 76 10.03 13.67 23.50
CA ARG A 76 10.55 15.01 23.20
C ARG A 76 10.69 15.20 21.69
N SER A 77 10.15 16.29 21.17
CA SER A 77 10.18 16.67 19.75
C SER A 77 11.57 16.59 19.13
N ALA A 78 12.61 17.09 19.83
CA ALA A 78 13.99 17.05 19.35
C ALA A 78 14.50 15.62 19.04
N VAL A 79 14.11 14.63 19.85
CA VAL A 79 14.49 13.21 19.65
C VAL A 79 13.81 12.68 18.40
N MET A 80 12.50 12.91 18.25
CA MET A 80 11.76 12.47 17.07
C MET A 80 12.31 13.16 15.82
N GLN A 81 12.53 14.47 15.85
CA GLN A 81 13.06 15.22 14.71
C GLN A 81 14.43 14.70 14.24
N ARG A 82 15.31 14.34 15.18
CA ARG A 82 16.60 13.72 14.87
C ARG A 82 16.41 12.38 14.17
N HIS A 83 15.55 11.52 14.70
CA HIS A 83 15.34 10.17 14.15
C HIS A 83 14.62 10.19 12.81
N PHE A 84 13.70 11.13 12.59
CA PHE A 84 12.95 11.27 11.33
C PHE A 84 13.84 11.60 10.13
N ARG A 85 15.05 12.12 10.35
CA ARG A 85 16.05 12.34 9.29
C ARG A 85 16.53 11.02 8.67
N SER A 86 16.57 9.93 9.46
CA SER A 86 16.94 8.60 8.96
C SER A 86 15.79 7.99 8.15
N LYS A 87 16.04 7.61 6.89
CA LYS A 87 15.06 6.92 6.03
C LYS A 87 14.54 5.63 6.68
N THR A 88 15.44 4.84 7.27
CA THR A 88 15.10 3.58 7.97
C THR A 88 14.21 3.81 9.18
N LEU A 89 14.56 4.74 10.08
CA LEU A 89 13.75 4.97 11.28
C LEU A 89 12.41 5.64 10.95
N ARG A 90 12.38 6.50 9.92
CA ARG A 90 11.19 7.24 9.51
C ARG A 90 10.00 6.31 9.27
N SER A 91 10.17 5.21 8.51
CA SER A 91 9.08 4.28 8.19
C SER A 91 8.42 3.68 9.44
N HIS A 92 9.19 3.42 10.48
CA HIS A 92 8.72 2.88 11.76
C HIS A 92 8.10 3.95 12.67
N MET A 93 8.53 5.21 12.52
CA MET A 93 7.97 6.33 13.26
C MET A 93 6.58 6.76 12.78
N LEU A 94 6.24 6.53 11.51
CA LEU A 94 4.98 7.03 10.91
C LEU A 94 3.75 6.51 11.66
N MET A 95 3.71 5.22 12.00
CA MET A 95 2.58 4.67 12.75
C MET A 95 2.42 5.32 14.14
N LEU A 96 3.54 5.62 14.80
CA LEU A 96 3.50 6.31 16.09
C LEU A 96 3.09 7.78 15.95
N ILE A 97 3.55 8.46 14.90
CA ILE A 97 3.12 9.83 14.57
C ILE A 97 1.60 9.87 14.33
N LEU A 98 1.07 8.88 13.62
CA LEU A 98 -0.36 8.72 13.39
C LEU A 98 -1.10 8.50 14.72
N LYS A 99 -0.69 7.49 15.50
CA LYS A 99 -1.30 7.14 16.79
C LYS A 99 -1.32 8.30 17.79
N LEU A 100 -0.22 9.06 17.87
CA LEU A 100 -0.07 10.19 18.79
C LEU A 100 -0.56 11.52 18.20
N ASN A 101 -1.03 11.53 16.94
CA ASN A 101 -1.47 12.72 16.22
C ASN A 101 -0.46 13.89 16.28
N VAL A 102 0.83 13.60 16.04
CA VAL A 102 1.91 14.59 16.16
C VAL A 102 1.94 15.50 14.92
N ARG A 103 1.46 16.74 15.07
CA ARG A 103 1.37 17.73 13.98
C ARG A 103 2.69 18.40 13.58
N GLU A 104 3.73 18.30 14.41
CA GLU A 104 5.03 18.93 14.13
C GLU A 104 5.71 18.43 12.85
N PHE A 105 5.34 17.22 12.37
CA PHE A 105 5.89 16.64 11.16
C PHE A 105 5.11 17.01 9.90
N ASP A 106 4.02 17.77 10.02
CA ASP A 106 3.08 18.01 8.93
C ASP A 106 3.73 18.58 7.67
N GLY A 107 4.57 19.60 7.82
CA GLY A 107 5.30 20.18 6.69
C GLY A 107 6.24 19.19 5.99
N LYS A 108 6.90 18.30 6.75
CA LYS A 108 7.78 17.26 6.18
C LYS A 108 6.98 16.15 5.50
N LEU A 109 5.86 15.75 6.10
CA LEU A 109 4.96 14.74 5.54
C LEU A 109 4.32 15.23 4.24
N LYS A 110 3.90 16.50 4.17
CA LYS A 110 3.45 17.11 2.92
C LYS A 110 4.54 17.05 1.85
N LYS A 111 5.77 17.46 2.17
CA LYS A 111 6.88 17.36 1.20
C LYS A 111 7.08 15.93 0.68
N LEU A 112 6.97 14.91 1.54
CA LEU A 112 7.05 13.51 1.14
C LEU A 112 5.83 13.04 0.32
N LEU A 113 4.66 13.65 0.50
CA LEU A 113 3.46 13.35 -0.29
C LEU A 113 3.63 13.79 -1.74
N TYR A 114 4.31 14.92 -1.96
CA TYR A 114 4.61 15.47 -3.29
C TYR A 114 5.97 15.04 -3.85
N ASP A 115 6.69 14.15 -3.17
CA ASP A 115 7.90 13.51 -3.70
C ASP A 115 7.48 12.34 -4.60
N PRO A 116 7.75 12.39 -5.92
CA PRO A 116 7.33 11.34 -6.87
C PRO A 116 7.90 9.96 -6.54
N TRP A 117 9.04 9.91 -5.84
CA TRP A 117 9.82 8.70 -5.61
C TRP A 117 9.67 8.14 -4.20
N TYR A 118 9.01 8.88 -3.29
CA TYR A 118 8.84 8.41 -1.93
C TYR A 118 7.64 7.48 -1.80
N GLU A 119 7.89 6.18 -1.70
CA GLU A 119 6.87 5.16 -1.52
C GLU A 119 7.15 4.36 -0.26
N CYS A 120 6.17 4.32 0.65
CA CYS A 120 6.26 3.57 1.89
C CYS A 120 4.85 3.20 2.35
N ARG A 121 4.62 1.90 2.61
CA ARG A 121 3.29 1.41 3.01
C ARG A 121 2.75 2.12 4.26
N THR A 122 3.57 2.26 5.31
CA THR A 122 3.14 2.95 6.55
C THR A 122 2.92 4.46 6.34
N PHE A 123 3.55 5.06 5.32
CA PHE A 123 3.25 6.44 4.93
C PHE A 123 1.86 6.57 4.33
N PHE A 124 1.48 5.65 3.44
CA PHE A 124 0.14 5.68 2.84
C PHE A 124 -0.96 5.40 3.86
N GLU A 125 -0.73 4.50 4.84
CA GLU A 125 -1.66 4.33 5.97
C GLU A 125 -1.86 5.63 6.76
N LEU A 126 -0.78 6.39 7.00
CA LEU A 126 -0.89 7.71 7.62
C LEU A 126 -1.66 8.69 6.73
N MET A 127 -1.45 8.65 5.41
CA MET A 127 -2.16 9.51 4.44
C MET A 127 -3.65 9.18 4.37
N LYS A 128 -4.05 7.92 4.59
CA LYS A 128 -5.47 7.52 4.65
C LYS A 128 -6.24 8.30 5.73
N ALA A 129 -5.60 8.55 6.88
CA ALA A 129 -6.15 9.38 7.95
C ALA A 129 -6.11 10.90 7.66
N ARG A 130 -5.42 11.32 6.59
CA ARG A 130 -5.26 12.72 6.17
C ARG A 130 -5.90 12.97 4.80
N LYS A 131 -7.16 12.54 4.66
CA LYS A 131 -7.93 12.54 3.41
C LYS A 131 -7.82 13.84 2.60
N GLU A 132 -7.94 15.00 3.25
CA GLU A 132 -7.84 16.30 2.58
C GLU A 132 -6.51 16.53 1.85
N TRP A 133 -5.41 16.01 2.39
CA TRP A 133 -4.09 16.17 1.76
C TRP A 133 -3.96 15.27 0.54
N VAL A 134 -4.51 14.05 0.64
CA VAL A 134 -4.58 13.13 -0.49
C VAL A 134 -5.41 13.72 -1.61
N ILE A 135 -6.61 14.24 -1.31
CA ILE A 135 -7.47 14.90 -2.29
C ILE A 135 -6.72 16.03 -3.02
N LYS A 136 -6.04 16.92 -2.27
CA LYS A 136 -5.24 18.00 -2.85
C LYS A 136 -4.10 17.50 -3.75
N LEU A 137 -3.47 16.37 -3.42
CA LEU A 137 -2.49 15.74 -4.30
C LEU A 137 -3.16 15.25 -5.60
N LEU A 138 -4.32 14.59 -5.50
CA LEU A 138 -5.04 13.99 -6.65
C LEU A 138 -5.65 15.03 -7.61
N GLU A 139 -5.85 16.27 -7.14
CA GLU A 139 -6.29 17.40 -7.98
C GLU A 139 -5.17 17.98 -8.87
N CYS A 140 -3.90 17.73 -8.54
CA CYS A 140 -2.78 18.26 -9.31
C CYS A 140 -2.69 17.62 -10.70
N LYS A 141 -2.88 18.38 -11.78
CA LYS A 141 -2.73 17.88 -13.16
C LYS A 141 -1.26 17.90 -13.63
N SER A 142 -0.36 17.30 -12.86
CA SER A 142 1.07 17.17 -13.23
C SER A 142 1.40 15.73 -13.62
N LYS A 143 1.88 15.53 -14.85
CA LYS A 143 2.28 14.19 -15.35
C LYS A 143 3.40 13.58 -14.49
N GLU A 144 4.31 14.39 -13.95
CA GLU A 144 5.39 13.92 -13.07
C GLU A 144 4.86 13.27 -11.77
N LEU A 145 3.67 13.68 -11.31
CA LEU A 145 3.04 13.13 -10.12
C LEU A 145 2.03 12.02 -10.42
N ALA A 146 1.71 11.74 -11.69
CA ALA A 146 0.69 10.77 -12.08
C ALA A 146 0.91 9.40 -11.43
N ARG A 147 2.16 8.90 -11.47
CA ARG A 147 2.54 7.65 -10.80
C ARG A 147 2.23 7.71 -9.30
N LYS A 148 2.73 8.75 -8.63
CA LYS A 148 2.57 8.95 -7.18
C LYS A 148 1.10 9.06 -6.78
N GLN A 149 0.29 9.75 -7.58
CA GLN A 149 -1.15 9.89 -7.39
C GLN A 149 -1.85 8.53 -7.48
N MET A 150 -1.59 7.75 -8.53
CA MET A 150 -2.21 6.43 -8.71
C MET A 150 -1.80 5.45 -7.60
N VAL A 151 -0.51 5.41 -7.25
CA VAL A 151 -0.02 4.61 -6.11
C VAL A 151 -0.68 5.06 -4.80
N THR A 152 -0.90 6.37 -4.62
CA THR A 152 -1.61 6.89 -3.44
C THR A 152 -3.07 6.43 -3.43
N MET A 153 -3.79 6.48 -4.56
CA MET A 153 -5.16 5.98 -4.65
C MET A 153 -5.22 4.49 -4.29
N ILE A 154 -4.36 3.67 -4.90
CA ILE A 154 -4.29 2.21 -4.67
C ILE A 154 -4.06 1.89 -3.19
N HIS A 155 -3.14 2.58 -2.52
CA HIS A 155 -2.83 2.28 -1.12
C HIS A 155 -3.78 2.93 -0.10
N THR A 156 -4.48 4.00 -0.45
CA THR A 156 -5.38 4.70 0.49
C THR A 156 -6.85 4.34 0.31
N GLY A 157 -7.24 3.83 -0.86
CA GLY A 157 -8.65 3.66 -1.25
C GLY A 157 -9.39 4.99 -1.46
N ILE A 158 -8.65 6.09 -1.61
CA ILE A 158 -9.23 7.42 -1.85
C ILE A 158 -9.16 7.69 -3.35
N PHE A 159 -10.29 7.49 -4.03
CA PHE A 159 -10.42 7.77 -5.46
C PHE A 159 -10.97 9.18 -5.67
N HIS A 160 -10.25 10.01 -6.43
CA HIS A 160 -10.64 11.39 -6.74
C HIS A 160 -10.16 11.75 -8.14
N ASN A 161 -10.88 12.66 -8.82
CA ASN A 161 -10.50 13.16 -10.15
C ASN A 161 -10.29 12.03 -11.18
N LEU A 162 -11.14 10.99 -11.16
CA LEU A 162 -11.02 9.82 -12.04
C LEU A 162 -11.11 10.16 -13.54
N ASP A 163 -11.77 11.27 -13.90
CA ASP A 163 -11.80 11.80 -15.27
C ASP A 163 -10.40 12.08 -15.82
N TYR A 164 -9.49 12.54 -14.97
CA TYR A 164 -8.08 12.72 -15.34
C TYR A 164 -7.34 11.39 -15.45
N PHE A 165 -7.64 10.42 -14.59
CA PHE A 165 -6.88 9.17 -14.52
C PHE A 165 -7.30 8.12 -15.56
N ILE A 166 -8.54 8.17 -16.07
CA ILE A 166 -9.01 7.22 -17.10
C ILE A 166 -8.16 7.28 -18.38
N THR A 167 -7.59 8.44 -18.69
CA THR A 167 -6.73 8.62 -19.86
C THR A 167 -5.43 7.84 -19.77
N TYR A 168 -5.00 7.43 -18.57
CA TYR A 168 -3.76 6.67 -18.39
C TYR A 168 -3.91 5.19 -18.75
N ILE A 169 -5.13 4.62 -18.80
CA ILE A 169 -5.32 3.18 -19.12
C ILE A 169 -4.71 2.83 -20.50
N GLY A 170 -4.66 3.79 -21.42
CA GLY A 170 -3.98 3.66 -22.71
C GLY A 170 -2.68 4.46 -22.87
N ASP A 171 -1.99 4.81 -21.78
CA ASP A 171 -0.72 5.54 -21.87
C ASP A 171 0.36 4.70 -22.58
N ALA A 172 1.30 5.36 -23.27
CA ALA A 172 2.42 4.68 -23.91
C ALA A 172 3.39 4.07 -22.88
N ASP A 173 3.52 4.69 -21.71
CA ASP A 173 4.20 4.09 -20.57
C ASP A 173 3.34 2.96 -19.97
N ARG A 174 3.80 1.73 -20.20
CA ARG A 174 3.15 0.51 -19.69
C ARG A 174 2.98 0.51 -18.17
N SER A 175 3.90 1.11 -17.43
CA SER A 175 3.82 1.20 -15.96
C SER A 175 2.67 2.10 -15.53
N LEU A 176 2.55 3.27 -16.15
CA LEU A 176 1.43 4.19 -15.89
C LEU A 176 0.09 3.58 -16.31
N SER A 177 0.08 2.90 -17.45
CA SER A 177 -1.11 2.23 -17.96
C SER A 177 -1.59 1.10 -17.04
N PHE A 178 -0.68 0.27 -16.55
CA PHE A 178 -1.00 -0.74 -15.53
C PHE A 178 -1.52 -0.12 -14.24
N LEU A 179 -0.93 0.98 -13.76
CA LEU A 179 -1.42 1.68 -12.57
C LEU A 179 -2.83 2.26 -12.78
N GLY A 180 -3.12 2.78 -13.98
CA GLY A 180 -4.46 3.20 -14.36
C GLY A 180 -5.46 2.05 -14.24
N PHE A 181 -5.12 0.87 -14.78
CA PHE A 181 -5.92 -0.34 -14.60
C PHE A 181 -6.14 -0.69 -13.13
N GLU A 182 -5.09 -0.73 -12.31
CA GLU A 182 -5.19 -1.08 -10.88
C GLU A 182 -6.09 -0.11 -10.13
N VAL A 183 -5.99 1.20 -10.41
CA VAL A 183 -6.86 2.23 -9.82
C VAL A 183 -8.32 1.95 -10.15
N PHE A 184 -8.65 1.71 -11.43
CA PHE A 184 -10.03 1.48 -11.84
C PHE A 184 -10.57 0.13 -11.39
N SER A 185 -9.72 -0.91 -11.35
CA SER A 185 -10.06 -2.23 -10.82
C SER A 185 -10.44 -2.15 -9.34
N LEU A 186 -9.63 -1.45 -8.53
CA LEU A 186 -9.92 -1.23 -7.11
C LEU A 186 -11.14 -0.33 -6.91
N PHE A 187 -11.23 0.78 -7.66
CA PHE A 187 -12.38 1.68 -7.60
C PHE A 187 -13.68 0.94 -7.87
N ILE A 188 -13.75 0.16 -8.95
CA ILE A 188 -14.92 -0.62 -9.31
C ILE A 188 -15.21 -1.68 -8.25
N SER A 189 -14.21 -2.42 -7.78
CA SER A 189 -14.40 -3.46 -6.76
C SER A 189 -14.95 -2.88 -5.46
N GLU A 190 -14.28 -1.87 -4.89
CA GLU A 190 -14.69 -1.25 -3.62
C GLU A 190 -16.03 -0.50 -3.73
N PHE A 191 -16.22 0.28 -4.81
CA PHE A 191 -17.41 1.09 -4.97
C PHE A 191 -18.65 0.23 -5.31
N CYS A 192 -18.51 -0.75 -6.21
CA CYS A 192 -19.64 -1.59 -6.63
C CYS A 192 -20.06 -2.59 -5.54
N GLU A 193 -19.12 -3.13 -4.75
CA GLU A 193 -19.46 -3.95 -3.58
C GLU A 193 -20.29 -3.16 -2.56
N SER A 194 -19.89 -1.91 -2.26
CA SER A 194 -20.62 -1.07 -1.29
C SER A 194 -22.05 -0.73 -1.73
N LYS A 195 -22.28 -0.57 -3.04
CA LYS A 195 -23.58 -0.19 -3.61
C LYS A 195 -24.50 -1.38 -3.87
N ARG A 196 -23.97 -2.54 -4.25
CA ARG A 196 -24.76 -3.78 -4.42
C ARG A 196 -25.41 -4.25 -3.12
N ILE A 197 -24.76 -4.03 -1.98
CA ILE A 197 -25.32 -4.35 -0.65
C ILE A 197 -26.55 -3.49 -0.33
N GLN A 198 -26.72 -2.34 -0.98
CA GLN A 198 -27.80 -1.38 -0.68
C GLN A 198 -29.01 -1.45 -1.64
N GLY A 199 -28.95 -2.26 -2.70
CA GLY A 199 -29.99 -2.28 -3.73
C GLY A 199 -30.40 -3.69 -4.14
N ASP A 200 -31.66 -4.04 -3.88
CA ASP A 200 -32.32 -5.22 -4.44
C ASP A 200 -32.54 -4.98 -5.94
N THR A 201 -31.59 -5.39 -6.79
CA THR A 201 -31.67 -5.14 -8.22
C THR A 201 -32.57 -6.18 -8.89
N GLY A 202 -33.84 -5.80 -9.03
CA GLY A 202 -34.78 -6.41 -9.97
C GLY A 202 -34.19 -6.48 -11.39
N ARG A 203 -34.54 -7.57 -12.09
CA ARG A 203 -33.95 -8.07 -13.34
C ARG A 203 -33.96 -7.04 -14.50
N ASP A 204 -32.89 -7.12 -15.30
CA ASP A 204 -32.69 -6.57 -16.66
C ASP A 204 -32.58 -5.07 -16.92
N LYS A 205 -32.58 -4.19 -15.91
CA LYS A 205 -32.27 -2.77 -16.15
C LYS A 205 -30.80 -2.45 -15.90
N ASP A 206 -30.18 -1.77 -16.87
CA ASP A 206 -28.88 -1.15 -16.69
C ASP A 206 -28.96 -0.08 -15.59
N VAL A 207 -28.11 -0.22 -14.58
CA VAL A 207 -28.01 0.72 -13.46
C VAL A 207 -26.69 1.48 -13.57
N ILE A 208 -26.75 2.81 -13.48
CA ILE A 208 -25.57 3.67 -13.36
C ILE A 208 -25.16 3.70 -11.89
N LEU A 209 -23.95 3.22 -11.60
CA LEU A 209 -23.37 3.21 -10.26
C LEU A 209 -22.57 4.49 -9.99
N TYR A 210 -21.84 4.97 -11.01
CA TYR A 210 -21.03 6.17 -10.94
C TYR A 210 -21.15 6.95 -12.25
N GLU A 211 -21.11 8.27 -12.15
CA GLU A 211 -21.20 9.19 -13.28
C GLU A 211 -20.20 10.33 -13.09
N SER A 212 -19.48 10.66 -14.15
CA SER A 212 -18.62 11.83 -14.25
C SER A 212 -18.69 12.46 -15.65
N GLU A 213 -17.84 13.44 -15.93
CA GLU A 213 -17.84 14.10 -17.25
C GLU A 213 -17.35 13.17 -18.35
N MET A 214 -16.34 12.33 -18.05
CA MET A 214 -15.70 11.48 -19.06
C MET A 214 -16.35 10.11 -19.21
N PHE A 215 -16.99 9.55 -18.17
CA PHE A 215 -17.50 8.18 -18.21
C PHE A 215 -18.61 7.91 -17.18
N GLU A 216 -19.28 6.79 -17.37
CA GLU A 216 -20.19 6.16 -16.41
C GLU A 216 -19.65 4.78 -16.03
N VAL A 217 -19.88 4.35 -14.79
CA VAL A 217 -19.78 2.93 -14.40
C VAL A 217 -21.19 2.37 -14.37
N ARG A 218 -21.43 1.34 -15.18
CA ARG A 218 -22.73 0.70 -15.33
C ARG A 218 -22.68 -0.74 -14.86
N CYS A 219 -23.83 -1.23 -14.42
CA CYS A 219 -23.99 -2.62 -13.97
C CYS A 219 -25.34 -3.18 -14.40
N ASN A 220 -25.35 -4.45 -14.79
CA ASN A 220 -26.55 -5.26 -14.97
C ASN A 220 -26.24 -6.73 -14.62
N HIS A 221 -27.10 -7.67 -15.03
CA HIS A 221 -26.91 -9.10 -14.78
C HIS A 221 -25.64 -9.69 -15.44
N LYS A 222 -25.10 -9.04 -16.49
CA LYS A 222 -23.90 -9.50 -17.21
C LYS A 222 -22.59 -9.07 -16.54
N GLY A 223 -22.61 -8.03 -15.72
CA GLY A 223 -21.43 -7.54 -15.01
C GLY A 223 -21.41 -6.03 -14.82
N VAL A 224 -20.22 -5.52 -14.50
CA VAL A 224 -19.91 -4.09 -14.38
C VAL A 224 -18.99 -3.70 -15.53
N TRP A 225 -19.22 -2.54 -16.13
CA TRP A 225 -18.38 -1.98 -17.20
C TRP A 225 -18.30 -0.47 -17.10
N ILE A 226 -17.33 0.12 -17.80
CA ILE A 226 -17.16 1.56 -17.97
C ILE A 226 -17.72 1.95 -19.34
N GLN A 227 -18.66 2.89 -19.36
CA GLN A 227 -19.18 3.51 -20.58
C GLN A 227 -18.60 4.91 -20.72
N PRO A 228 -17.64 5.15 -21.64
CA PRO A 228 -17.15 6.49 -21.90
C PRO A 228 -18.27 7.37 -22.45
N ARG A 229 -18.34 8.61 -21.95
CA ARG A 229 -19.15 9.71 -22.49
C ARG A 229 -18.40 10.51 -23.54
N ARG A 230 -17.07 10.45 -23.48
CA ARG A 230 -16.15 10.97 -24.50
C ARG A 230 -15.13 9.89 -24.84
N LEU A 231 -14.71 9.84 -26.09
CA LEU A 231 -13.67 8.91 -26.52
C LEU A 231 -12.37 9.19 -25.75
N ILE A 232 -11.79 8.13 -25.20
CA ILE A 232 -10.54 8.19 -24.47
C ILE A 232 -9.38 8.32 -25.47
N LYS A 233 -8.58 9.38 -25.36
CA LYS A 233 -7.39 9.54 -26.20
C LYS A 233 -6.28 8.59 -25.77
N LEU A 234 -5.77 7.77 -26.68
CA LEU A 234 -4.75 6.76 -26.36
C LEU A 234 -3.35 7.22 -26.76
N GLY A 235 -2.37 6.93 -25.90
CA GLY A 235 -0.95 6.92 -26.29
C GLY A 235 -0.51 5.59 -26.89
N CYS A 236 -1.17 4.49 -26.53
CA CYS A 236 -0.89 3.14 -27.02
C CYS A 236 -2.16 2.28 -27.02
N SER A 237 -2.58 1.84 -28.21
CA SER A 237 -3.78 1.01 -28.38
C SER A 237 -3.62 -0.40 -27.81
N ILE A 238 -2.42 -1.00 -27.88
CA ILE A 238 -2.13 -2.31 -27.26
C ILE A 238 -2.32 -2.24 -25.75
N ASN A 239 -1.74 -1.23 -25.09
CA ASN A 239 -1.86 -1.06 -23.64
C ASN A 239 -3.33 -0.88 -23.25
N PHE A 240 -4.07 -0.06 -23.98
CA PHE A 240 -5.50 0.12 -23.75
C PHE A 240 -6.27 -1.20 -23.86
N VAL A 241 -6.05 -1.99 -24.92
CA VAL A 241 -6.72 -3.30 -25.07
C VAL A 241 -6.40 -4.20 -23.88
N ILE A 242 -5.11 -4.34 -23.52
CA ILE A 242 -4.68 -5.19 -22.39
C ILE A 242 -5.37 -4.78 -21.08
N HIS A 243 -5.49 -3.48 -20.83
CA HIS A 243 -5.86 -2.95 -19.54
C HIS A 243 -7.34 -2.55 -19.42
N PHE A 244 -8.05 -2.34 -20.53
CA PHE A 244 -9.44 -1.88 -20.51
C PHE A 244 -10.47 -2.97 -20.81
N ILE A 245 -10.08 -4.13 -21.38
CA ILE A 245 -11.03 -5.22 -21.71
C ILE A 245 -11.92 -5.61 -20.53
N GLU A 246 -11.35 -5.70 -19.32
CA GLU A 246 -12.12 -6.08 -18.13
C GLU A 246 -13.27 -5.12 -17.79
N PHE A 247 -13.18 -3.88 -18.30
CA PHE A 247 -14.16 -2.83 -18.12
C PHE A 247 -15.07 -2.63 -19.35
N MET A 248 -14.97 -3.46 -20.39
CA MET A 248 -15.84 -3.38 -21.56
C MET A 248 -17.14 -4.16 -21.38
N ALA A 249 -18.23 -3.67 -21.99
CA ALA A 249 -19.47 -4.42 -22.08
C ALA A 249 -19.29 -5.69 -22.94
N GLU A 250 -18.51 -5.58 -24.02
CA GLU A 250 -18.19 -6.65 -24.97
C GLU A 250 -16.98 -7.52 -24.56
N LYS A 251 -16.63 -7.59 -23.27
CA LYS A 251 -15.38 -8.23 -22.84
C LYS A 251 -15.25 -9.71 -23.25
N LYS A 252 -16.36 -10.46 -23.29
CA LYS A 252 -16.35 -11.88 -23.69
C LYS A 252 -16.03 -12.01 -25.18
N GLU A 253 -16.73 -11.23 -25.99
CA GLU A 253 -16.56 -11.15 -27.44
C GLU A 253 -15.15 -10.69 -27.80
N MET A 254 -14.62 -9.70 -27.06
CA MET A 254 -13.24 -9.23 -27.20
C MET A 254 -12.21 -10.35 -27.01
N HIS A 255 -12.36 -11.19 -25.98
CA HIS A 255 -11.47 -12.33 -25.80
C HIS A 255 -11.56 -13.33 -26.95
N GLU A 256 -12.76 -13.60 -27.47
CA GLU A 256 -12.95 -14.49 -28.62
C GLU A 256 -12.30 -13.94 -29.90
N TRP A 257 -12.49 -12.65 -30.20
CA TRP A 257 -11.91 -12.02 -31.38
C TRP A 257 -10.38 -11.94 -31.29
N ILE A 258 -9.83 -11.64 -30.11
CA ILE A 258 -8.38 -11.66 -29.88
C ILE A 258 -7.82 -13.08 -30.07
N ALA A 259 -8.49 -14.10 -29.53
CA ALA A 259 -8.07 -15.49 -29.71
C ALA A 259 -8.08 -15.93 -31.18
N ARG A 260 -9.02 -15.42 -31.98
CA ARG A 260 -9.13 -15.65 -33.43
C ARG A 260 -8.23 -14.74 -34.28
N ARG A 261 -7.48 -13.81 -33.67
CA ARG A 261 -6.71 -12.75 -34.36
C ARG A 261 -7.57 -11.90 -35.31
N ASP A 262 -8.83 -11.67 -34.98
CA ASP A 262 -9.74 -10.82 -35.74
C ASP A 262 -9.48 -9.33 -35.40
N VAL A 263 -8.47 -8.74 -36.04
CA VAL A 263 -8.02 -7.37 -35.74
C VAL A 263 -9.11 -6.35 -36.03
N ASP A 264 -9.87 -6.54 -37.12
CA ASP A 264 -10.90 -5.59 -37.55
C ASP A 264 -12.06 -5.55 -36.56
N ALA A 265 -12.51 -6.70 -36.06
CA ALA A 265 -13.55 -6.75 -35.02
C ALA A 265 -13.09 -6.11 -33.71
N VAL A 266 -11.86 -6.39 -33.27
CA VAL A 266 -11.30 -5.77 -32.06
C VAL A 266 -11.17 -4.27 -32.25
N GLU A 267 -10.65 -3.80 -33.38
CA GLU A 267 -10.50 -2.38 -33.69
C GLU A 267 -11.85 -1.65 -33.70
N SER A 268 -12.87 -2.25 -34.34
CA SER A 268 -14.22 -1.71 -34.39
C SER A 268 -14.79 -1.46 -32.98
N VAL A 269 -14.57 -2.41 -32.05
CA VAL A 269 -15.02 -2.24 -30.67
C VAL A 269 -14.17 -1.23 -29.91
N VAL A 270 -12.85 -1.27 -30.02
CA VAL A 270 -11.97 -0.28 -29.34
C VAL A 270 -12.33 1.15 -29.75
N ARG A 271 -12.66 1.39 -31.02
CA ARG A 271 -13.08 2.72 -31.52
C ARG A 271 -14.39 3.24 -30.92
N LYS A 272 -15.21 2.39 -30.27
CA LYS A 272 -16.37 2.83 -29.47
C LYS A 272 -15.96 3.50 -28.16
N TYR A 273 -14.81 3.13 -27.62
CA TYR A 273 -14.32 3.57 -26.31
C TYR A 273 -13.23 4.63 -26.42
N ALA A 274 -12.47 4.64 -27.52
CA ALA A 274 -11.23 5.37 -27.61
C ALA A 274 -10.92 5.94 -29.00
N GLU A 275 -10.15 7.03 -29.00
CA GLU A 275 -9.60 7.69 -30.18
C GLU A 275 -8.09 7.43 -30.24
N PHE A 276 -7.61 6.93 -31.39
CA PHE A 276 -6.20 6.70 -31.67
C PHE A 276 -5.91 6.75 -33.17
N GLU A 277 -4.68 7.12 -33.49
CA GLU A 277 -4.18 7.17 -34.87
C GLU A 277 -3.62 5.81 -35.32
N GLY A 278 -3.81 5.49 -36.59
CA GLY A 278 -3.32 4.26 -37.21
C GLY A 278 -4.21 3.03 -36.95
N CYS A 279 -3.70 1.87 -37.38
CA CYS A 279 -4.35 0.57 -37.19
C CYS A 279 -4.05 0.00 -35.81
N LEU A 280 -5.02 -0.74 -35.26
CA LEU A 280 -4.82 -1.51 -34.05
C LEU A 280 -3.76 -2.59 -34.28
N ARG A 281 -2.89 -2.79 -33.30
CA ARG A 281 -2.01 -3.96 -33.24
C ARG A 281 -2.47 -4.84 -32.09
N LEU A 282 -2.57 -6.14 -32.34
CA LEU A 282 -2.80 -7.13 -31.29
C LEU A 282 -1.45 -7.61 -30.76
N PRO A 283 -1.32 -7.85 -29.44
CA PRO A 283 -0.12 -8.47 -28.89
C PRO A 283 0.05 -9.91 -29.40
N ASP A 284 1.29 -10.31 -29.72
CA ASP A 284 1.58 -11.60 -30.35
C ASP A 284 1.30 -12.84 -29.48
N ASN A 285 1.22 -12.66 -28.15
CA ASN A 285 1.04 -13.73 -27.18
C ASN A 285 -0.34 -13.65 -26.51
N VAL A 286 -1.08 -14.77 -26.54
CA VAL A 286 -2.41 -14.94 -25.92
C VAL A 286 -2.30 -14.80 -24.40
N TRP A 287 -3.10 -13.91 -23.81
CA TRP A 287 -3.13 -13.66 -22.37
C TRP A 287 -3.99 -14.71 -21.66
N THR A 288 -3.39 -15.48 -20.77
CA THR A 288 -4.10 -16.05 -19.61
C THR A 288 -3.82 -15.15 -18.42
N VAL A 289 -4.71 -14.17 -18.18
CA VAL A 289 -4.72 -13.45 -16.90
C VAL A 289 -5.24 -14.42 -15.85
N GLN A 290 -4.36 -15.23 -15.26
CA GLN A 290 -4.74 -15.93 -14.05
C GLN A 290 -4.90 -14.91 -12.92
N PRO A 291 -6.04 -14.89 -12.21
CA PRO A 291 -6.19 -14.08 -11.03
C PRO A 291 -5.11 -14.50 -10.02
N ARG A 292 -4.25 -13.54 -9.62
CA ARG A 292 -3.30 -13.75 -8.53
C ARG A 292 -4.08 -14.10 -7.29
N ARG A 293 -4.10 -15.39 -6.94
CA ARG A 293 -4.48 -15.84 -5.60
C ARG A 293 -3.49 -15.20 -4.63
N CYS A 294 -3.91 -14.15 -3.93
CA CYS A 294 -3.24 -13.73 -2.71
C CYS A 294 -3.32 -14.90 -1.73
N SER A 295 -2.27 -15.72 -1.69
CA SER A 295 -2.08 -16.65 -0.61
C SER A 295 -1.75 -15.82 0.62
N THR A 296 -2.75 -15.63 1.47
CA THR A 296 -2.55 -15.20 2.85
C THR A 296 -1.65 -16.25 3.48
N ARG A 297 -0.34 -16.01 3.50
CA ARG A 297 0.59 -16.78 4.34
C ARG A 297 0.13 -16.55 5.77
N ARG A 298 -0.59 -17.54 6.32
CA ARG A 298 -0.74 -17.70 7.77
C ARG A 298 0.68 -17.87 8.30
N ILE A 299 1.12 -16.92 9.10
CA ILE A 299 2.29 -17.09 9.95
C ILE A 299 1.87 -18.19 10.92
N CYS A 300 2.50 -19.36 10.83
CA CYS A 300 2.37 -20.40 11.83
C CYS A 300 2.91 -19.84 13.15
N ASP A 301 2.09 -19.88 14.19
CA ASP A 301 2.54 -19.65 15.56
C ASP A 301 3.52 -20.78 15.92
N GLU A 302 4.80 -20.47 15.96
CA GLU A 302 5.80 -21.37 16.53
C GLU A 302 5.65 -21.41 18.05
N GLN A 303 5.72 -22.66 18.54
CA GLN A 303 5.41 -23.09 19.89
C GLN A 303 6.36 -22.50 20.95
N ASN A 304 5.92 -22.57 22.20
CA ASN A 304 6.66 -22.14 23.39
C ASN A 304 7.99 -22.90 23.54
N GLU A 305 9.08 -22.31 23.03
CA GLU A 305 10.42 -22.55 23.58
C GLU A 305 10.58 -21.74 24.87
N ASP A 306 11.33 -22.28 25.84
CA ASP A 306 11.80 -21.54 27.00
C ASP A 306 12.81 -20.49 26.53
N VAL A 307 12.33 -19.27 26.29
CA VAL A 307 13.14 -18.24 25.63
C VAL A 307 14.13 -17.59 26.61
N CYS A 308 15.41 -17.92 26.45
CA CYS A 308 16.53 -17.24 27.10
C CYS A 308 17.16 -16.21 26.15
N PHE A 309 17.19 -14.95 26.56
CA PHE A 309 17.79 -13.84 25.79
C PHE A 309 19.12 -13.35 26.36
N GLU A 310 19.74 -14.08 27.28
CA GLU A 310 20.95 -13.64 27.99
C GLU A 310 22.09 -13.22 27.06
N TYR A 311 22.25 -13.90 25.92
CA TYR A 311 23.22 -13.57 24.87
C TYR A 311 23.05 -12.14 24.29
N LEU A 312 21.84 -11.56 24.33
CA LEU A 312 21.60 -10.18 23.93
C LEU A 312 22.10 -9.16 24.98
N PHE A 313 22.29 -9.57 26.22
CA PHE A 313 22.67 -8.70 27.35
C PHE A 313 24.14 -8.89 27.75
N ASP A 314 24.67 -10.10 27.63
CA ASP A 314 26.04 -10.45 28.05
C ASP A 314 27.11 -10.13 27.01
N GLY A 315 26.70 -9.78 25.79
CA GLY A 315 27.59 -9.43 24.68
C GLY A 315 28.46 -10.57 24.15
N LYS A 316 28.27 -11.79 24.66
CA LYS A 316 28.82 -13.03 24.10
C LYS A 316 27.76 -13.65 23.19
N SER A 317 27.94 -13.54 21.87
CA SER A 317 27.15 -14.34 20.93
C SER A 317 27.71 -15.76 20.86
N HIS A 318 26.83 -16.77 20.78
CA HIS A 318 27.24 -18.15 20.47
C HIS A 318 27.60 -18.36 18.99
N LYS A 319 27.45 -17.32 18.16
CA LYS A 319 27.73 -17.32 16.73
C LYS A 319 28.84 -16.34 16.42
N GLU A 320 29.83 -16.78 15.66
CA GLU A 320 30.86 -15.90 15.10
C GLU A 320 30.28 -15.21 13.85
N ALA A 321 30.85 -14.06 13.45
CA ALA A 321 30.36 -13.29 12.29
C ALA A 321 30.36 -14.10 10.97
N MET A 322 31.07 -15.22 10.91
CA MET A 322 31.11 -16.15 9.77
C MET A 322 29.87 -17.04 9.64
N ASP A 323 29.07 -17.21 10.71
CA ASP A 323 27.87 -18.06 10.69
C ASP A 323 26.63 -17.35 10.13
N CYS A 324 26.75 -16.10 9.69
CA CYS A 324 25.64 -15.25 9.24
C CYS A 324 25.52 -15.13 7.70
N ILE A 325 26.21 -15.99 6.93
CA ILE A 325 26.04 -16.07 5.48
C ILE A 325 25.21 -17.32 5.15
N GLU A 326 23.89 -17.16 5.04
CA GLU A 326 23.08 -18.03 4.19
C GLU A 326 22.86 -17.27 2.86
N ILE A 327 23.35 -17.86 1.75
CA ILE A 327 23.25 -17.34 0.37
C ILE A 327 21.85 -17.59 -0.18
#